data_AF-A0A5E8HI73-F1
#
_entry.id   AF-A0A5E8HI73-F1
#
_cell.length_a   1.000
_cell.length_b   1.000
_cell.length_c   1.000
_cell.angle_alpha   90.00
_cell.angle_beta   90.00
_cell.angle_gamma   90.00
#
_symmetry.space_group_name_H-M   'P 1'
#
loop_
_entity.id
_entity.type
_entity.pdbx_description
1 polymer ?
#
loop_
_entity_poly.entity_id
_entity_poly.type
_entity_poly.pdbx_seq_one_letter_code
_entity_poly.pdbx_strand_id
1 'polypeptide(L)'
;MIPTLSEPYESGDETSVTWKFHGNRSNSSFSRGKKKYQLTWTVEGEILCDRIKLLSDTEDWESEIQAMTRDRFHLHVVPRGDKTKILFSGVVTKKRGLFAFL
;
A
#
# COMPACT_ATOMS: atom_id res chain seq x y z
N MET A 1 -4.08 15.81 14.51
CA MET A 1 -4.34 14.37 14.72
C MET A 1 -3.41 13.92 15.84
N ILE A 2 -3.93 13.49 16.98
CA ILE A 2 -3.08 13.00 18.08
C ILE A 2 -2.60 11.59 17.69
N PRO A 3 -1.29 11.29 17.65
CA PRO A 3 -0.81 9.95 17.41
C PRO A 3 -1.26 9.09 18.59
N THR A 4 -2.10 8.09 18.33
CA THR A 4 -2.48 7.11 19.35
C THR A 4 -1.26 6.24 19.65
N LEU A 5 -0.98 6.01 20.93
CA LEU A 5 0.13 5.18 21.41
C LEU A 5 -0.05 3.68 21.11
N SER A 6 -1.27 3.27 20.76
CA SER A 6 -1.55 1.89 20.39
C SER A 6 -1.09 1.62 18.97
N GLU A 7 -0.30 0.57 18.78
CA GLU A 7 0.09 0.19 17.43
C GLU A 7 -1.16 -0.20 16.62
N PRO A 8 -1.23 0.18 15.34
CA PRO A 8 -2.07 -0.42 14.31
C PRO A 8 -2.61 -1.84 14.56
N TYR A 9 -1.75 -2.76 15.01
CA TYR A 9 -2.06 -4.18 15.16
C TYR A 9 -2.76 -4.53 16.49
N GLU A 10 -2.69 -3.63 17.48
CA GLU A 10 -3.30 -3.82 18.80
C GLU A 10 -4.81 -3.54 18.79
N SER A 11 -5.32 -2.81 17.79
CA SER A 11 -6.75 -2.47 17.71
C SER A 11 -7.63 -3.58 17.11
N GLY A 12 -7.03 -4.63 16.52
CA GLY A 12 -7.76 -5.71 15.84
C GLY A 12 -8.50 -5.25 14.57
N ASP A 13 -8.28 -4.03 14.10
CA ASP A 13 -8.95 -3.49 12.92
C ASP A 13 -8.46 -4.16 11.62
N GLU A 14 -9.39 -4.72 10.84
CA GLU A 14 -9.09 -5.23 9.50
C GLU A 14 -8.58 -4.08 8.62
N THR A 15 -7.41 -4.29 8.01
CA THR A 15 -6.85 -3.39 7.00
C THR A 15 -7.04 -4.02 5.63
N SER A 16 -7.63 -3.27 4.70
CA SER A 16 -7.81 -3.72 3.32
C SER A 16 -7.28 -2.68 2.33
N VAL A 17 -6.79 -3.15 1.19
CA VAL A 17 -6.37 -2.30 0.08
C VAL A 17 -6.89 -2.84 -1.24
N THR A 18 -7.47 -1.97 -2.06
CA THR A 18 -7.84 -2.27 -3.46
C THR A 18 -6.98 -1.45 -4.38
N TRP A 19 -6.28 -2.08 -5.33
CA TRP A 19 -5.41 -1.42 -6.31
C TRP A 19 -5.99 -1.56 -7.72
N LYS A 20 -5.93 -0.47 -8.49
CA LYS A 20 -6.30 -0.41 -9.92
C LYS A 20 -5.18 0.28 -10.69
N PHE A 21 -4.50 -0.47 -11.55
CA PHE A 21 -3.45 0.05 -12.42
C PHE A 21 -4.05 0.50 -13.76
N HIS A 22 -3.68 1.71 -14.19
CA HIS A 22 -4.07 2.33 -15.46
C HIS A 22 -2.86 3.01 -16.11
N GLY A 23 -2.07 2.26 -16.89
CA GLY A 23 -0.88 2.78 -17.58
C GLY A 23 0.19 3.26 -16.58
N ASN A 24 0.60 4.53 -16.67
CA ASN A 24 1.55 5.16 -15.76
C ASN A 24 0.93 5.69 -14.45
N ARG A 25 -0.38 5.47 -14.24
CA ARG A 25 -1.09 5.86 -13.02
C ARG A 25 -1.69 4.64 -12.34
N SER A 26 -1.62 4.59 -11.03
CA SER A 26 -2.31 3.59 -10.21
C SER A 26 -3.19 4.28 -9.18
N ASN A 27 -4.38 3.73 -8.94
CA ASN A 27 -5.27 4.20 -7.89
C ASN A 27 -5.38 3.14 -6.81
N SER A 28 -5.37 3.54 -5.54
CA SER A 28 -5.60 2.62 -4.43
C SER A 28 -6.59 3.16 -3.42
N SER A 29 -7.47 2.28 -2.93
CA SER A 29 -8.35 2.56 -1.81
C SER A 29 -7.91 1.75 -0.60
N PHE A 30 -7.53 2.42 0.48
CA PHE A 30 -7.18 1.80 1.76
C PHE A 30 -8.35 1.94 2.74
N SER A 31 -8.61 0.91 3.53
CA SER A 31 -9.54 0.96 4.66
C SER A 31 -8.90 0.41 5.92
N ARG A 32 -9.14 1.07 7.06
CA ARG A 32 -8.84 0.54 8.40
C ARG A 32 -9.97 0.89 9.34
N GLY A 33 -10.65 -0.12 9.87
CA GLY A 33 -11.88 0.09 10.64
C GLY A 33 -12.89 0.94 9.85
N LYS A 34 -13.31 2.09 10.40
CA LYS A 34 -14.24 3.03 9.73
C LYS A 34 -13.56 4.05 8.80
N LYS A 35 -12.22 4.12 8.78
CA LYS A 35 -11.47 5.11 7.99
C LYS A 35 -11.20 4.59 6.57
N LYS A 36 -11.34 5.47 5.59
CA LYS A 36 -11.05 5.18 4.17
C LYS A 36 -10.14 6.26 3.60
N TYR A 37 -9.19 5.84 2.78
CA TYR A 37 -8.22 6.70 2.11
C TYR A 37 -8.21 6.38 0.62
N GLN A 38 -8.22 7.41 -0.23
CA GLN A 38 -8.11 7.29 -1.68
C GLN A 38 -6.79 7.91 -2.10
N LEU A 39 -5.96 7.13 -2.78
CA LEU A 39 -4.63 7.56 -3.21
C LEU A 39 -4.47 7.33 -4.71
N THR A 40 -3.84 8.30 -5.37
CA THR A 40 -3.41 8.23 -6.77
C THR A 40 -1.89 8.21 -6.77
N TRP A 41 -1.31 7.31 -7.56
CA TRP A 41 0.11 7.07 -7.68
C TRP A 41 0.54 7.30 -9.13
N THR A 42 1.62 8.03 -9.34
CA THR A 42 2.29 8.16 -10.64
C THR A 42 3.54 7.27 -10.64
N VAL A 43 3.72 6.46 -11.68
CA VAL A 43 4.91 5.60 -11.83
C VAL A 43 5.93 6.36 -12.70
N GLU A 44 7.04 6.80 -12.09
CA GLU A 44 8.17 7.39 -12.80
C GLU A 44 9.31 6.37 -12.95
N GLY A 45 9.77 6.13 -14.19
CA GLY A 45 10.97 5.34 -14.50
C GLY A 45 10.75 3.91 -15.02
N GLU A 46 11.86 3.22 -15.34
CA GLU A 46 11.88 1.80 -15.71
C GLU A 46 11.47 0.93 -14.52
N ILE A 47 10.57 -0.03 -14.77
CA ILE A 47 10.20 -1.07 -13.81
C ILE A 47 11.42 -2.00 -13.65
N LEU A 48 12.24 -1.77 -12.63
CA LEU A 48 13.20 -2.76 -12.16
C LEU A 48 12.36 -3.90 -11.58
N CYS A 49 12.28 -5.03 -12.28
CA CYS A 49 11.25 -6.08 -12.16
C CYS A 49 10.98 -6.57 -10.72
N ASP A 50 11.95 -6.40 -9.82
CA ASP A 50 11.90 -6.88 -8.43
C ASP A 50 11.49 -5.81 -7.40
N ARG A 51 11.41 -4.54 -7.79
CA ARG A 51 11.11 -3.42 -6.89
C ARG A 51 10.40 -2.27 -7.61
N ILE A 52 9.16 -1.99 -7.22
CA ILE A 52 8.41 -0.80 -7.66
C ILE A 52 8.45 0.23 -6.52
N LYS A 53 8.90 1.46 -6.83
CA LYS A 53 8.78 2.60 -5.91
C LYS A 53 7.65 3.51 -6.34
N LEU A 54 6.89 4.01 -5.37
CA LEU A 54 5.75 4.88 -5.61
C LEU A 54 5.81 6.04 -4.63
N LEU A 55 5.58 7.25 -5.13
CA LEU A 55 5.50 8.46 -4.33
C LEU A 55 4.04 8.92 -4.28
N SER A 56 3.60 9.37 -3.11
CA SER A 56 2.28 9.98 -2.98
C SER A 56 2.33 11.44 -3.42
N ASP A 57 1.39 11.83 -4.28
CA ASP A 57 1.21 13.23 -4.71
C ASP A 57 0.45 14.07 -3.67
N THR A 58 -0.18 13.42 -2.68
CA THR A 58 -1.08 14.05 -1.71
C THR A 58 -0.55 14.04 -0.28
N GLU A 59 0.30 13.06 0.05
CA GLU A 59 0.88 12.88 1.38
C GLU A 59 2.38 12.83 1.28
N ASP A 60 3.09 13.09 2.38
CA ASP A 60 4.55 12.99 2.40
C ASP A 60 5.04 11.53 2.50
N TRP A 61 4.57 10.63 1.64
CA TRP A 61 4.82 9.18 1.73
C TRP A 61 5.55 8.62 0.50
N GLU A 62 6.42 7.64 0.75
CA GLU A 62 7.08 6.79 -0.24
C GLU A 62 6.70 5.34 0.08
N SER A 63 6.40 4.56 -0.96
CA SER A 63 6.21 3.12 -0.82
C SER A 63 7.07 2.33 -1.78
N GLU A 64 7.33 1.11 -1.37
CA GLU A 64 8.16 0.15 -2.05
C GLU A 64 7.45 -1.19 -2.07
N ILE A 65 7.27 -1.71 -3.28
CA ILE A 65 6.71 -3.02 -3.54
C ILE A 65 7.83 -3.92 -4.03
N GLN A 66 8.00 -5.08 -3.40
CA GLN A 66 9.02 -6.06 -3.74
C GLN A 66 8.44 -7.47 -3.77
N ALA A 67 9.23 -8.44 -4.26
CA ALA A 67 8.94 -9.87 -4.19
C ALA A 67 7.51 -10.21 -4.70
N MET A 68 7.16 -9.66 -5.85
CA MET A 68 5.84 -9.83 -6.45
C MET A 68 5.68 -11.23 -7.04
N THR A 69 4.71 -11.97 -6.53
CA THR A 69 4.16 -13.18 -7.17
C THR A 69 2.82 -12.84 -7.83
N ARG A 70 2.17 -13.84 -8.45
CA ARG A 70 0.82 -13.69 -9.03
C ARG A 70 -0.22 -13.20 -8.01
N ASP A 71 -0.03 -13.49 -6.73
CA ASP A 71 -1.03 -13.31 -5.68
C ASP A 71 -0.49 -12.64 -4.42
N ARG A 72 0.81 -12.33 -4.32
CA ARG A 72 1.42 -11.72 -3.15
C ARG A 72 2.49 -10.72 -3.53
N PHE A 73 2.75 -9.77 -2.66
CA PHE A 73 3.95 -8.92 -2.73
C PHE A 73 4.30 -8.41 -1.33
N HIS A 74 5.54 -8.00 -1.13
CA HIS A 74 5.96 -7.28 0.06
C HIS A 74 5.73 -5.79 -0.17
N LEU A 75 5.04 -5.14 0.75
CA LEU A 75 4.82 -3.70 0.76
C LEU A 75 5.58 -3.09 1.94
N HIS A 76 6.28 -2.00 1.68
CA HIS A 76 6.92 -1.17 2.69
C HIS A 76 6.56 0.30 2.43
N VAL A 77 6.14 1.03 3.46
CA VAL A 77 5.68 2.43 3.35
C VAL A 77 6.29 3.24 4.47
N VAL A 78 6.89 4.39 4.10
CA VAL A 78 7.58 5.30 5.00
C VAL A 78 7.22 6.76 4.67
N PRO A 79 7.37 7.72 5.61
CA PRO A 79 7.37 9.14 5.28
C PRO A 79 8.58 9.48 4.38
N ARG A 80 8.44 10.39 3.41
CA ARG A 80 9.58 10.81 2.56
C ARG A 80 10.62 11.57 3.37
N GLY A 81 10.17 12.45 4.27
CA GLY A 81 11.06 13.25 5.11
C GLY A 81 11.77 12.48 6.23
N ASP A 82 11.29 11.29 6.60
CA ASP A 82 11.86 10.51 7.71
C ASP A 82 11.70 9.00 7.46
N LYS A 83 12.68 8.42 6.77
CA LYS A 83 12.69 7.00 6.41
C LYS A 83 12.99 6.05 7.58
N THR A 84 13.25 6.58 8.78
CA THR A 84 13.47 5.74 9.97
C THR A 84 12.15 5.21 10.55
N LYS A 85 11.02 5.83 10.18
CA LYS A 85 9.69 5.43 10.60
C LYS A 85 9.02 4.52 9.59
N ILE A 86 8.40 3.46 10.07
CA ILE A 86 7.62 2.53 9.27
C ILE A 86 6.14 2.84 9.47
N LEU A 87 5.45 3.24 8.40
CA LEU A 87 3.99 3.42 8.43
C LEU A 87 3.29 2.08 8.23
N PHE A 88 3.75 1.31 7.24
CA PHE A 88 3.25 -0.02 6.93
C PHE A 88 4.39 -0.90 6.39
N SER A 89 4.45 -2.15 6.81
CA SER A 89 5.40 -3.13 6.26
C SER A 89 4.84 -4.54 6.37
N GLY A 90 4.88 -5.33 5.30
CA GLY A 90 4.46 -6.74 5.34
C GLY A 90 4.05 -7.32 4.00
N VAL A 91 3.58 -8.58 4.04
CA VAL A 91 3.10 -9.30 2.85
C VAL A 91 1.65 -8.93 2.56
N VAL A 92 1.41 -8.36 1.40
CA VAL A 92 0.06 -8.11 0.87
C VAL A 92 -0.34 -9.30 0.01
N THR A 93 -1.47 -9.91 0.32
CA THR A 93 -2.04 -11.02 -0.47
C THR A 93 -3.28 -10.56 -1.21
N LYS A 94 -3.35 -10.85 -2.51
CA LYS A 94 -4.52 -10.61 -3.35
C LYS A 94 -5.67 -11.50 -2.87
N LYS A 95 -6.70 -10.90 -2.27
CA LYS A 95 -7.94 -11.58 -1.92
C LYS A 95 -8.62 -12.06 -3.21
N ARG A 96 -8.70 -13.38 -3.43
CA ARG A 96 -9.54 -13.96 -4.48
C ARG A 96 -10.99 -13.90 -3.99
N GLY A 97 -11.87 -13.21 -4.70
CA GLY A 97 -13.30 -13.24 -4.38
C GLY A 97 -13.87 -14.66 -4.53
N LEU A 98 -15.04 -14.92 -3.93
CA LEU A 98 -15.77 -16.20 -4.04
C LEU A 98 -16.10 -16.62 -5.49
N PHE A 99 -15.94 -15.72 -6.47
CA PHE A 99 -16.25 -15.94 -7.88
C PHE A 99 -15.03 -16.12 -8.79
N ALA A 100 -13.85 -16.41 -8.24
CA ALA A 100 -12.63 -16.60 -9.04
C ALA A 100 -12.58 -17.90 -9.89
N PHE A 101 -13.72 -18.61 -10.02
CA PHE A 101 -13.86 -19.88 -10.74
C PHE A 101 -15.00 -19.89 -11.78
N LEU A 102 -15.55 -18.74 -12.16
CA LEU A 102 -16.45 -18.62 -13.33
C LEU A 102 -15.66 -18.09 -14.53
#